data_AF-A0A975AJG5-F1
#
_entry.id   AF-A0A975AJG5-F1
#
_cell.length_a   1.000
_cell.length_b   1.000
_cell.length_c   1.000
_cell.angle_alpha   90.00
_cell.angle_beta   90.00
_cell.angle_gamma   90.00
#
_symmetry.space_group_name_H-M   'P 1'
#
loop_
_entity.id
_entity.type
_entity.pdbx_description
1 polymer ?
#
loop_
_entity_poly.entity_id
_entity_poly.type
_entity_poly.pdbx_seq_one_letter_code
_entity_poly.pdbx_strand_id
1 'polypeptide(L)'
;MKVEVLCVTMHQKDLKKFKEMNIQTDAVFANQAEGQNYEESIIDGHRVKMITTPYRGVGNNRNMAILHSSGDILMFADDDMVYLDGYDKGVVEAFQKLPDADMIVFRYDTDSSRKMAPIEKAKRVHLWNFMRYGTVSFVVKRDSLLRKNLSFTQIFGEDPNIVQERTTCFYGRH
;
A
#
# COMPACT_ATOMS: atom_id res chain seq x y z
N MET A 1 -4.24 11.45 -11.08
CA MET A 1 -3.98 10.14 -10.44
C MET A 1 -4.53 10.22 -9.03
N LYS A 2 -5.53 9.40 -8.71
CA LYS A 2 -6.07 9.27 -7.35
C LYS A 2 -5.30 8.20 -6.60
N VAL A 3 -4.74 8.57 -5.45
CA VAL A 3 -4.11 7.63 -4.51
C VAL A 3 -5.21 7.05 -3.62
N GLU A 4 -5.15 5.75 -3.37
CA GLU A 4 -6.02 5.06 -2.41
C GLU A 4 -5.18 4.17 -1.50
N VAL A 5 -5.41 4.27 -0.18
CA VAL A 5 -4.69 3.48 0.81
C VAL A 5 -5.39 2.15 1.02
N LEU A 6 -4.62 1.06 0.89
CA LEU A 6 -5.05 -0.31 1.17
C LEU A 6 -4.44 -0.76 2.49
N CYS A 7 -5.19 -0.63 3.57
CA CYS A 7 -4.72 -0.95 4.91
C CYS A 7 -5.18 -2.34 5.33
N VAL A 8 -4.28 -3.17 5.84
CA VAL A 8 -4.65 -4.38 6.57
C VAL A 8 -4.73 -4.10 8.07
N THR A 9 -5.79 -4.58 8.70
CA THR A 9 -6.02 -4.45 10.14
C THR A 9 -6.66 -5.72 10.69
N MET A 10 -6.69 -5.88 12.01
CA MET A 10 -7.30 -7.02 12.68
C MET A 10 -8.18 -6.55 13.83
N HIS A 11 -9.34 -7.20 13.99
CA HIS A 11 -10.29 -6.95 15.08
C HIS A 11 -10.79 -5.50 15.19
N GLN A 12 -10.65 -4.72 14.12
CA GLN A 12 -11.14 -3.35 14.09
C GLN A 12 -12.67 -3.37 14.04
N LYS A 13 -13.30 -2.46 14.80
CA LYS A 13 -14.77 -2.41 14.95
C LYS A 13 -15.42 -1.21 14.28
N ASP A 14 -14.61 -0.24 13.88
CA ASP A 14 -15.04 1.04 13.32
C ASP A 14 -13.94 1.64 12.44
N LEU A 15 -14.26 2.70 11.71
CA LEU A 15 -13.34 3.37 10.78
C LEU A 15 -12.34 4.33 11.47
N LYS A 16 -12.13 4.27 12.79
CA LYS A 16 -11.23 5.20 13.51
C LYS A 16 -9.79 5.18 13.00
N LYS A 17 -9.33 4.03 12.49
CA LYS A 17 -8.00 3.88 11.89
C LYS A 17 -7.71 4.90 10.81
N PHE A 18 -8.72 5.35 10.07
CA PHE A 18 -8.58 6.44 9.10
C PHE A 18 -7.95 7.70 9.71
N LYS A 19 -8.45 8.10 10.89
CA LYS A 19 -7.97 9.29 11.62
C LYS A 19 -6.67 9.02 12.36
N GLU A 20 -6.55 7.86 13.03
CA GLU A 20 -5.35 7.48 13.78
C GLU A 20 -4.10 7.44 12.87
N MET A 21 -4.26 6.96 11.64
CA MET A 21 -3.19 6.87 10.66
C MET A 21 -2.99 8.17 9.86
N ASN A 22 -3.76 9.22 10.12
CA ASN A 22 -3.74 10.47 9.35
C ASN A 22 -3.90 10.26 7.83
N ILE A 23 -4.84 9.40 7.40
CA ILE A 23 -5.10 9.16 5.98
C ILE A 23 -5.89 10.35 5.39
N GLN A 24 -5.43 10.87 4.25
CA GLN A 24 -5.96 12.06 3.56
C GLN A 24 -6.41 11.75 2.12
N THR A 25 -6.75 10.48 1.86
CA THR A 25 -7.25 10.00 0.56
C THR A 25 -8.35 8.98 0.77
N ASP A 26 -8.95 8.48 -0.32
CA ASP A 26 -9.82 7.30 -0.22
C ASP A 26 -9.03 6.11 0.38
N ALA A 27 -9.73 5.23 1.08
CA ALA A 27 -9.12 4.12 1.79
C ALA A 27 -9.98 2.86 1.81
N VAL A 28 -9.31 1.72 1.80
CA VAL A 28 -9.90 0.38 1.97
C VAL A 28 -9.17 -0.31 3.12
N PHE A 29 -9.91 -0.55 4.20
CA PHE A 29 -9.48 -1.37 5.33
C PHE A 29 -9.92 -2.81 5.10
N ALA A 30 -8.97 -3.70 4.87
CA ALA A 30 -9.23 -5.12 4.93
C ALA A 30 -9.01 -5.59 6.37
N ASN A 31 -10.10 -5.92 7.05
CA ASN A 31 -10.14 -6.20 8.47
C ASN A 31 -10.32 -7.71 8.71
N GLN A 32 -9.34 -8.34 9.34
CA GLN A 32 -9.47 -9.74 9.74
C GLN A 32 -10.13 -9.79 11.13
N ALA A 33 -11.39 -10.22 11.20
CA ALA A 33 -12.12 -10.35 12.46
C ALA A 33 -13.19 -11.45 12.37
N GLU A 34 -13.94 -11.67 13.44
CA GLU A 34 -15.02 -12.64 13.43
C GLU A 34 -16.19 -12.17 12.56
N GLY A 35 -16.74 -13.09 11.76
CA GLY A 35 -17.86 -12.80 10.86
C GLY A 35 -17.46 -12.12 9.55
N GLN A 36 -18.48 -11.73 8.78
CA GLN A 36 -18.34 -10.99 7.53
C GLN A 36 -19.13 -9.70 7.65
N ASN A 37 -18.50 -8.57 7.31
CA ASN A 37 -19.15 -7.26 7.31
C ASN A 37 -18.59 -6.36 6.21
N TYR A 38 -19.41 -5.43 5.75
CA TYR A 38 -19.00 -4.35 4.87
C TYR A 38 -19.51 -3.03 5.43
N GLU A 39 -18.60 -2.08 5.64
CA GLU A 39 -18.92 -0.72 6.07
C GLU A 39 -18.31 0.27 5.07
N GLU A 40 -19.05 1.31 4.71
CA GLU A 40 -18.57 2.40 3.87
C GLU A 40 -19.10 3.73 4.42
N SER A 41 -18.24 4.74 4.45
CA SER A 41 -18.58 6.10 4.88
C SER A 41 -17.72 7.14 4.17
N ILE A 42 -18.22 8.38 4.16
CA ILE A 42 -17.43 9.54 3.75
C ILE A 42 -16.87 10.20 5.01
N ILE A 43 -15.53 10.24 5.13
CA ILE A 43 -14.82 10.86 6.24
C ILE A 43 -13.90 11.94 5.66
N ASP A 44 -14.05 13.19 6.09
CA ASP A 44 -13.33 14.35 5.55
C ASP A 44 -13.41 14.52 4.02
N GLY A 45 -14.51 14.07 3.41
CA GLY A 45 -14.68 14.11 1.96
C GLY A 45 -14.02 12.95 1.20
N HIS A 46 -13.43 11.99 1.92
CA HIS A 46 -12.82 10.79 1.35
C HIS A 46 -13.70 9.56 1.57
N ARG A 47 -13.73 8.66 0.58
CA ARG A 47 -14.45 7.40 0.67
C ARG A 47 -13.62 6.38 1.44
N VAL A 48 -14.17 5.93 2.55
CA VAL A 48 -13.52 4.96 3.43
C VAL A 48 -14.37 3.70 3.50
N LYS A 49 -13.79 2.58 3.11
CA LYS A 49 -14.42 1.25 3.12
C LYS A 49 -13.74 0.37 4.16
N MET A 50 -14.49 -0.48 4.85
CA MET A 50 -13.96 -1.58 5.63
C MET A 50 -14.65 -2.89 5.23
N ILE A 51 -13.82 -3.87 4.89
CA ILE A 51 -14.26 -5.22 4.55
C ILE A 51 -13.75 -6.15 5.64
N THR A 52 -14.66 -6.65 6.45
CA THR A 52 -14.36 -7.59 7.52
C THR A 52 -14.57 -9.01 7.05
N THR A 53 -13.56 -9.88 7.24
CA THR A 53 -13.66 -11.30 6.90
C THR A 53 -13.06 -12.20 7.99
N PRO A 54 -13.54 -13.45 8.13
CA PRO A 54 -13.00 -14.41 9.10
C PRO A 54 -11.79 -15.18 8.55
N TYR A 55 -11.41 -14.93 7.29
CA TYR A 55 -10.37 -15.68 6.62
C TYR A 55 -8.99 -15.27 7.13
N ARG A 56 -8.24 -16.26 7.62
CA ARG A 56 -6.88 -16.04 8.10
C ARG A 56 -5.91 -15.90 6.94
N GLY A 57 -4.94 -15.00 7.09
CA GLY A 57 -3.78 -14.88 6.22
C GLY A 57 -3.66 -13.49 5.59
N VAL A 58 -2.48 -12.88 5.74
CA VAL A 58 -2.22 -11.50 5.31
C VAL A 58 -2.43 -11.33 3.80
N GLY A 59 -2.11 -12.34 2.98
CA GLY A 59 -2.31 -12.29 1.54
C GLY A 59 -3.79 -12.25 1.13
N ASN A 60 -4.66 -12.98 1.83
CA ASN A 60 -6.11 -12.93 1.59
C ASN A 60 -6.66 -11.55 1.92
N ASN A 61 -6.23 -10.97 3.04
CA ASN A 61 -6.68 -9.65 3.47
C ASN A 61 -6.27 -8.57 2.46
N ARG A 62 -5.02 -8.60 1.97
CA ARG A 62 -4.55 -7.66 0.95
C ARG A 62 -5.22 -7.86 -0.41
N ASN A 63 -5.53 -9.10 -0.81
CA ASN A 63 -6.34 -9.36 -2.00
C ASN A 63 -7.72 -8.72 -1.88
N MET A 64 -8.39 -8.86 -0.73
CA MET A 64 -9.67 -8.20 -0.48
C MET A 64 -9.56 -6.68 -0.64
N ALA A 65 -8.50 -6.06 -0.11
CA ALA A 65 -8.28 -4.64 -0.30
C ALA A 65 -8.15 -4.26 -1.79
N ILE A 66 -7.38 -5.02 -2.57
CA ILE A 66 -7.21 -4.79 -4.02
C ILE A 66 -8.55 -4.92 -4.76
N LEU A 67 -9.33 -5.96 -4.47
CA LEU A 67 -10.63 -6.21 -5.10
C LEU A 67 -11.62 -5.07 -4.89
N HIS A 68 -11.61 -4.44 -3.71
CA HIS A 68 -12.50 -3.34 -3.35
C HIS A 68 -11.92 -1.94 -3.65
N SER A 69 -10.72 -1.88 -4.25
CA SER A 69 -10.05 -0.63 -4.63
C SER A 69 -10.59 -0.04 -5.93
N SER A 70 -10.54 1.28 -6.01
CA SER A 70 -10.96 2.13 -7.13
C SER A 70 -9.95 3.21 -7.52
N GLY A 71 -8.89 3.43 -6.73
CA GLY A 71 -7.85 4.43 -7.01
C GLY A 71 -6.95 4.05 -8.18
N ASP A 72 -6.34 5.05 -8.84
CA ASP A 72 -5.37 4.82 -9.92
C ASP A 72 -4.06 4.22 -9.37
N ILE A 73 -3.71 4.64 -8.15
CA ILE A 73 -2.49 4.30 -7.44
C ILE A 73 -2.87 3.69 -6.09
N LEU A 74 -2.41 2.48 -5.83
CA LEU A 74 -2.70 1.72 -4.61
C LEU A 74 -1.49 1.74 -3.68
N MET A 75 -1.68 2.25 -2.48
CA MET A 75 -0.65 2.35 -1.45
C MET A 75 -0.94 1.35 -0.32
N PHE A 76 -0.09 0.35 -0.15
CA PHE A 76 -0.28 -0.67 0.89
C PHE A 76 0.19 -0.17 2.25
N ALA A 77 -0.62 -0.47 3.26
CA ALA A 77 -0.42 -0.06 4.62
C ALA A 77 -0.69 -1.17 5.65
N ASP A 78 0.07 -1.15 6.73
CA ASP A 78 -0.26 -1.82 7.98
C ASP A 78 -0.83 -0.76 8.95
N ASP A 79 -1.62 -1.19 9.94
CA ASP A 79 -2.45 -0.32 10.79
C ASP A 79 -1.73 0.37 11.96
N ASP A 80 -0.40 0.24 12.00
CA ASP A 80 0.54 0.86 12.93
C ASP A 80 1.29 2.06 12.32
N MET A 81 1.00 2.42 11.07
CA MET A 81 1.62 3.56 10.38
C MET A 81 0.81 4.85 10.51
N VAL A 82 1.52 5.99 10.57
CA VAL A 82 0.93 7.34 10.52
C VAL A 82 1.49 8.10 9.32
N TYR A 83 0.61 8.64 8.49
CA TYR A 83 0.97 9.39 7.29
C TYR A 83 1.28 10.87 7.60
N LEU A 84 2.18 11.43 6.81
CA LEU A 84 2.46 12.88 6.80
C LEU A 84 1.42 13.61 5.95
N ASP A 85 1.16 14.86 6.29
CA ASP A 85 0.24 15.70 5.52
C ASP A 85 0.68 15.84 4.06
N GLY A 86 -0.25 15.62 3.13
CA GLY A 86 0.00 15.72 1.69
C GLY A 86 0.90 14.62 1.11
N TYR A 87 1.02 13.46 1.77
CA TYR A 87 1.80 12.32 1.26
C TYR A 87 1.39 11.90 -0.16
N ASP A 88 0.11 12.02 -0.49
CA ASP A 88 -0.48 11.70 -1.79
C ASP A 88 0.17 12.52 -2.92
N LYS A 89 0.50 13.78 -2.67
CA LYS A 89 1.17 14.66 -3.64
C LYS A 89 2.56 14.14 -3.99
N GLY A 90 3.33 13.74 -2.98
CA GLY A 90 4.66 13.16 -3.18
C GLY A 90 4.60 11.84 -3.95
N VAL A 91 3.58 11.02 -3.69
CA VAL A 91 3.31 9.78 -4.44
C VAL A 91 3.01 10.09 -5.91
N VAL A 92 2.09 11.01 -6.18
CA VAL A 92 1.71 11.39 -7.54
C VAL A 92 2.91 11.97 -8.30
N GLU A 93 3.67 12.86 -7.68
CA GLU A 93 4.87 13.45 -8.29
C GLU A 93 5.91 12.38 -8.67
N ALA A 94 6.10 11.36 -7.83
CA ALA A 94 7.02 10.27 -8.13
C ALA A 94 6.60 9.48 -9.38
N PHE A 95 5.31 9.17 -9.53
CA PHE A 95 4.79 8.49 -10.74
C PHE A 95 4.79 9.39 -11.97
N GLN A 96 4.68 10.71 -11.81
CA GLN A 96 4.85 11.65 -12.92
C GLN A 96 6.30 11.74 -13.39
N LYS A 97 7.26 11.69 -12.46
CA LYS A 97 8.70 11.63 -12.78
C LYS A 97 9.12 10.28 -13.38
N LEU A 98 8.35 9.23 -13.11
CA LEU A 98 8.56 7.88 -13.63
C LEU A 98 7.29 7.33 -14.32
N PRO A 99 6.96 7.85 -15.50
CA PRO A 99 5.77 7.37 -16.22
C PRO A 99 5.83 5.86 -16.52
N ASP A 100 7.03 5.30 -16.67
CA ASP A 100 7.26 3.87 -16.98
C ASP A 100 7.29 2.95 -15.74
N ALA A 101 7.23 3.49 -14.52
CA ALA A 101 7.24 2.66 -13.31
C ALA A 101 5.85 2.06 -13.07
N ASP A 102 5.81 0.73 -12.90
CA ASP A 102 4.62 0.00 -12.45
C ASP A 102 4.44 0.08 -10.93
N MET A 103 5.55 0.02 -10.20
CA MET A 103 5.61 0.05 -8.74
C MET A 103 6.74 0.96 -8.26
N ILE A 104 6.41 1.79 -7.28
CA ILE A 104 7.33 2.64 -6.55
C ILE A 104 7.31 2.24 -5.08
N VAL A 105 8.48 2.25 -4.47
CA VAL A 105 8.65 1.95 -3.06
C VAL A 105 9.09 3.22 -2.37
N PHE A 106 8.36 3.58 -1.31
CA PHE A 106 8.70 4.70 -0.42
C PHE A 106 9.24 4.16 0.90
N ARG A 107 10.18 4.90 1.50
CA ARG A 107 10.56 4.68 2.90
C ARG A 107 9.63 5.50 3.75
N TYR A 108 9.37 4.97 4.93
CA TYR A 108 9.02 5.78 6.09
C TYR A 108 10.09 5.55 7.16
N ASP A 109 10.27 6.55 8.02
CA ASP A 109 11.15 6.42 9.17
C ASP A 109 10.48 5.54 10.23
N THR A 110 11.28 4.71 10.91
CA THR A 110 10.87 4.08 12.16
C THR A 110 11.49 4.83 13.32
N ASP A 111 10.84 4.78 14.49
CA ASP A 111 11.37 5.26 15.78
C ASP A 111 12.68 4.57 16.22
N SER A 112 13.23 3.67 15.40
CA SER A 112 14.51 3.05 15.69
C SER A 112 15.64 4.07 15.53
N SER A 113 16.50 4.16 16.54
CA SER A 113 17.73 4.98 16.55
C SER A 113 18.72 4.68 15.41
N ARG A 114 18.40 3.72 14.53
CA ARG A 114 19.12 3.44 13.29
C ARG A 114 18.59 4.35 12.18
N LYS A 115 19.00 5.62 12.20
CA LYS A 115 18.94 6.47 11.01
C LYS A 115 19.75 5.78 9.90
N MET A 116 19.05 5.09 9.01
CA MET A 116 19.69 4.44 7.87
C MET A 116 20.04 5.50 6.82
N ALA A 117 21.19 5.33 6.17
CA ALA A 117 21.72 6.32 5.24
C ALA A 117 20.70 6.72 4.15
N PRO A 118 20.65 8.00 3.77
CA PRO A 118 19.75 8.50 2.74
C PRO A 118 20.06 7.83 1.39
N ILE A 119 19.03 7.43 0.67
CA ILE A 119 19.18 6.85 -0.67
C ILE A 119 19.03 7.99 -1.68
N GLU A 120 20.15 8.38 -2.30
CA GLU A 120 20.23 9.61 -3.10
C GLU A 120 19.69 9.50 -4.53
N LYS A 121 19.46 8.28 -5.02
CA LYS A 121 18.97 8.03 -6.38
C LYS A 121 18.00 6.88 -6.41
N ALA A 122 16.98 7.03 -7.24
CA ALA A 122 16.11 5.94 -7.55
C ALA A 122 16.83 4.80 -8.23
N LYS A 123 16.51 3.58 -7.82
CA LYS A 123 17.11 2.37 -8.37
C LYS A 123 16.02 1.40 -8.76
N ARG A 124 16.20 0.79 -9.93
CA ARG A 124 15.41 -0.37 -10.30
C ARG A 124 15.67 -1.47 -9.27
N VAL A 125 14.63 -1.87 -8.57
CA VAL A 125 14.61 -3.01 -7.67
C VAL A 125 13.85 -4.15 -8.35
N HIS A 126 14.02 -5.34 -7.81
CA HIS A 126 13.27 -6.51 -8.23
C HIS A 126 12.45 -6.99 -7.03
N LEU A 127 11.29 -7.57 -7.31
CA LEU A 127 10.31 -7.99 -6.31
C LEU A 127 10.89 -8.94 -5.25
N TRP A 128 11.79 -9.85 -5.64
CA TRP A 128 12.48 -10.76 -4.72
C TRP A 128 13.57 -10.08 -3.86
N ASN A 129 14.21 -9.04 -4.38
CA ASN A 129 15.23 -8.27 -3.64
C ASN A 129 14.60 -7.29 -2.65
N PHE A 130 13.29 -7.11 -2.75
CA PHE A 130 12.54 -6.15 -1.98
C PHE A 130 12.34 -6.55 -0.52
N MET A 131 12.14 -7.84 -0.24
CA MET A 131 11.90 -8.37 1.11
C MET A 131 13.02 -8.08 2.12
N ARG A 132 14.17 -7.56 1.65
CA ARG A 132 15.30 -7.12 2.48
C ARG A 132 15.10 -5.73 3.08
N TYR A 133 14.11 -4.97 2.60
CA TYR A 133 13.75 -3.65 3.13
C TYR A 133 12.62 -3.85 4.14
N GLY A 134 12.94 -3.94 5.43
CA GLY A 134 11.96 -4.21 6.50
C GLY A 134 11.04 -3.05 6.88
N THR A 135 11.10 -1.90 6.19
CA THR A 135 10.33 -0.69 6.51
C THR A 135 10.08 0.15 5.26
N VAL A 136 9.02 -0.15 4.53
CA VAL A 136 8.78 0.38 3.19
C VAL A 136 7.30 0.31 2.88
N SER A 137 6.74 1.42 2.39
CA SER A 137 5.38 1.43 1.87
C SER A 137 5.42 1.20 0.37
N PHE A 138 4.62 0.24 -0.09
CA PHE A 138 4.51 -0.11 -1.49
C PHE A 138 3.43 0.69 -2.15
N VAL A 139 3.75 1.23 -3.31
CA VAL A 139 2.79 1.97 -4.10
C VAL A 139 2.83 1.48 -5.54
N VAL A 140 1.68 1.11 -6.08
CA VAL A 140 1.58 0.44 -7.39
C VAL A 140 0.43 1.00 -8.21
N LYS A 141 0.62 1.07 -9.53
CA LYS A 141 -0.48 1.39 -10.44
C LYS A 141 -1.51 0.26 -10.42
N ARG A 142 -2.77 0.58 -10.16
CA ARG A 142 -3.87 -0.39 -10.12
C ARG A 142 -3.98 -1.16 -11.43
N ASP A 143 -3.94 -0.46 -12.56
CA ASP A 143 -4.02 -1.10 -13.88
C ASP A 143 -2.86 -2.06 -14.15
N SER A 144 -1.67 -1.79 -13.62
CA SER A 144 -0.52 -2.69 -13.77
C SER A 144 -0.70 -3.98 -12.97
N LEU A 145 -1.40 -3.93 -11.82
CA LEU A 145 -1.80 -5.13 -11.08
C LEU A 145 -2.88 -5.91 -11.82
N LEU A 146 -3.94 -5.23 -12.27
CA LEU A 146 -5.09 -5.87 -12.90
C LEU A 146 -4.76 -6.51 -14.24
N ARG A 147 -3.99 -5.83 -15.11
CA ARG A 147 -3.58 -6.38 -16.43
C ARG A 147 -2.77 -7.65 -16.31
N LYS A 148 -1.97 -7.78 -15.26
CA LYS A 148 -1.10 -8.94 -15.02
C LYS A 148 -1.80 -10.05 -14.22
N ASN A 149 -3.10 -9.87 -13.90
CA ASN A 149 -3.90 -10.74 -13.04
C ASN A 149 -3.17 -11.11 -11.73
N LEU A 150 -2.46 -10.13 -11.15
CA LEU A 150 -1.61 -10.33 -9.98
C LEU A 150 -2.42 -10.23 -8.69
N SER A 151 -2.42 -11.32 -7.93
CA SER A 151 -2.81 -11.36 -6.52
C SER A 151 -1.62 -10.99 -5.63
N PHE A 152 -1.88 -10.55 -4.40
CA PHE A 152 -0.87 -10.28 -3.39
C PHE A 152 0.11 -11.45 -3.22
N THR A 153 -0.36 -12.70 -3.23
CA THR A 153 0.50 -13.89 -3.16
C THR A 153 1.41 -14.01 -4.39
N GLN A 154 0.99 -13.57 -5.57
CA GLN A 154 1.88 -13.51 -6.74
C GLN A 154 2.85 -12.31 -6.66
N ILE A 155 2.48 -11.24 -5.97
CA ILE A 155 3.37 -10.11 -5.75
C ILE A 155 4.42 -10.44 -4.65
N PHE A 156 4.10 -11.30 -3.69
CA PHE A 156 4.90 -11.47 -2.46
C PHE A 156 5.18 -12.93 -2.02
N GLY A 157 4.69 -13.93 -2.74
CA GLY A 157 4.83 -15.35 -2.43
C GLY A 157 5.92 -16.06 -3.24
N GLU A 158 6.27 -17.27 -2.80
CA GLU A 158 7.34 -18.15 -3.30
C GLU A 158 7.01 -18.82 -4.66
N ASP A 159 6.52 -18.10 -5.66
CA ASP A 159 6.42 -18.66 -7.03
C ASP A 159 7.65 -18.25 -7.86
N PRO A 160 8.61 -19.16 -8.09
CA PRO A 160 9.84 -18.86 -8.83
C PRO A 160 9.62 -18.56 -10.33
N ASN A 161 8.39 -18.71 -10.86
CA ASN A 161 8.08 -18.51 -12.27
C ASN A 161 7.50 -17.13 -12.62
N ILE A 162 7.45 -16.19 -11.68
CA ILE A 162 7.01 -14.82 -11.99
C ILE A 162 8.16 -14.06 -12.65
N VAL A 163 8.00 -13.93 -13.97
CA VAL A 163 8.81 -13.14 -14.89
C VAL A 163 9.16 -11.78 -14.27
N GLN A 164 10.47 -11.58 -14.14
CA GLN A 164 11.19 -10.31 -14.06
C GLN A 164 10.35 -9.13 -14.56
N GLU A 165 10.14 -8.05 -13.78
CA GLU A 165 10.33 -6.67 -14.28
C GLU A 165 10.02 -5.49 -13.33
N ARG A 166 10.84 -4.44 -13.54
CA ARG A 166 10.70 -2.99 -13.26
C ARG A 166 9.99 -2.54 -11.97
N THR A 167 10.50 -2.95 -10.81
CA THR A 167 10.27 -2.17 -9.58
C THR A 167 11.25 -0.98 -9.58
N THR A 168 10.87 0.21 -9.15
CA THR A 168 11.83 1.32 -8.95
C THR A 168 11.62 1.95 -7.58
N CYS A 169 12.62 1.88 -6.70
CA CYS A 169 12.56 2.57 -5.41
C CYS A 169 12.76 4.07 -5.64
N PHE A 170 11.86 4.91 -5.15
CA PHE A 170 12.09 6.35 -5.01
C PHE A 170 11.98 6.72 -3.55
N TYR A 171 13.00 7.41 -3.07
CA TYR A 171 13.03 7.93 -1.73
C TYR A 171 13.02 9.44 -1.83
N GLY A 172 11.90 10.05 -1.45
CA GLY A 172 11.77 11.49 -1.37
C GLY A 172 12.74 12.02 -0.32
N ARG A 173 13.59 12.96 -0.72
CA ARG A 173 14.37 13.80 0.20
C ARG A 173 13.45 14.92 0.68
N HIS A 174 13.55 15.27 1.96
CA HIS A 174 13.48 16.69 2.34
C HIS A 174 14.73 17.39 1.81
#